data_AF-A0A835I3H1-F1
#
_entry.id   AF-A0A835I3H1-F1
#
_cell.length_a   1.000
_cell.length_b   1.000
_cell.length_c   1.000
_cell.angle_alpha   90.00
_cell.angle_beta   90.00
_cell.angle_gamma   90.00
#
_symmetry.space_group_name_H-M   'P 1'
#
loop_
_entity.id
_entity.type
_entity.pdbx_description
1 polymer ?
#
loop_
_entity_poly.entity_id
_entity_poly.type
_entity_poly.pdbx_seq_one_letter_code
_entity_poly.pdbx_strand_id
1 'polypeptide(L)'
;MESFSGNEGGVSSQAYIESKVVNSTRELVSELCRHFYTLGWVSGTGGSITIKVHDENIPKSQQLIIMSPSGVQKERMVPEDMYLLDSNGSVLFTPSPKPYPNKPPKCTDCASLFMKAYQMRNAGAVIHSHGMESCLATLLCPGAKEFRITHMEMIKGIQGHGYYDELVIPIIENTAHEAELTESLSEAIKSYPKATAVLVRNHGIYVWGDSWISAKTQAECYHYLFEAAIKLFQMGLDWSTPTHGPINHVKNSLNGDTNISRRSEIGVPNGFHKHEPSKRCILLDIEGTTTPISFVTDVLFPYARNNVGKHLTVTYETKETQEDIKLLRAQVDEDIKQGVGNLPIPPVDVGKEEVVASLVYIYSSGSREAQRLIFGNSNYGDLRKYICGFFDTTVGNKREAHSYFEISQSLGVDKPSEILFLTDVYQEAVAAKEAGLEVIISVRPGNAPLPEKHEFKTVKSFSDI
;
A
#
# COMPACT_ATOMS: atom_id res chain seq x y z
N MET A 1 68.06 -15.37 5.17
CA MET A 1 67.03 -16.31 5.66
C MET A 1 66.84 -16.01 7.12
N GLU A 2 65.78 -15.30 7.47
CA GLU A 2 65.04 -15.52 8.71
C GLU A 2 63.66 -14.89 8.52
N SER A 3 62.69 -15.78 8.48
CA SER A 3 61.28 -15.56 8.23
C SER A 3 60.59 -15.12 9.52
N PHE A 4 59.96 -13.95 9.50
CA PHE A 4 58.92 -13.61 10.46
C PHE A 4 57.55 -13.76 9.78
N SER A 5 57.01 -14.97 9.91
CA SER A 5 55.58 -15.24 9.83
C SER A 5 54.94 -14.84 11.15
N GLY A 6 54.09 -13.82 11.13
CA GLY A 6 53.29 -13.38 12.28
C GLY A 6 51.92 -12.93 11.79
N ASN A 7 50.96 -13.83 11.94
CA ASN A 7 49.55 -13.68 11.56
C ASN A 7 48.85 -12.77 12.58
N GLU A 8 48.72 -11.46 12.31
CA GLU A 8 47.94 -10.54 13.15
C GLU A 8 46.47 -10.51 12.69
N GLY A 9 45.68 -11.44 13.21
CA GLY A 9 44.23 -11.27 13.29
C GLY A 9 43.92 -10.15 14.27
N GLY A 10 43.49 -9.00 13.77
CA GLY A 10 43.27 -7.78 14.56
C GLY A 10 42.19 -7.94 15.62
N VAL A 11 42.60 -8.23 16.85
CA VAL A 11 41.74 -8.13 18.04
C VAL A 11 41.54 -6.64 18.32
N SER A 12 40.30 -6.16 18.19
CA SER A 12 39.98 -4.77 18.56
C SER A 12 40.25 -4.53 20.05
N SER A 13 40.91 -3.43 20.40
CA SER A 13 41.28 -3.14 21.78
C SER A 13 40.03 -2.94 22.66
N GLN A 14 40.09 -3.39 23.92
CA GLN A 14 38.99 -3.23 24.87
C GLN A 14 38.55 -1.75 24.99
N ALA A 15 39.51 -0.83 24.91
CA ALA A 15 39.24 0.61 24.91
C ALA A 15 38.38 1.08 23.72
N TYR A 16 38.51 0.47 22.55
CA TYR A 16 37.67 0.81 21.40
C TYR A 16 36.25 0.25 21.56
N ILE A 17 36.13 -0.99 22.07
CA ILE A 17 34.84 -1.63 22.35
C ILE A 17 34.00 -0.80 23.35
N GLU A 18 34.64 -0.23 24.36
CA GLU A 18 34.00 0.58 25.40
C GLU A 18 33.91 2.07 25.06
N SER A 19 34.33 2.45 23.84
CA SER A 19 34.39 3.85 23.43
C SER A 19 33.01 4.50 23.33
N LYS A 20 32.99 5.83 23.47
CA LYS A 20 31.77 6.63 23.33
C LYS A 20 31.09 6.44 21.98
N VAL A 21 31.85 6.33 20.90
CA VAL A 21 31.31 6.19 19.53
C VAL A 21 30.59 4.85 19.33
N VAL A 22 31.10 3.76 19.93
CA VAL A 22 30.44 2.46 19.93
C VAL A 22 29.11 2.54 20.68
N ASN A 23 29.11 3.14 21.88
CA ASN A 23 27.90 3.28 22.69
C ASN A 23 26.83 4.16 22.01
N SER A 24 27.22 5.30 21.44
CA SER A 24 26.29 6.14 20.67
C SER A 24 25.75 5.43 19.42
N THR A 25 26.53 4.55 18.79
CA THR A 25 26.04 3.74 17.66
C THR A 25 25.02 2.69 18.13
N ARG A 26 25.19 2.10 19.32
CA ARG A 26 24.19 1.19 19.91
C ARG A 26 22.88 1.91 20.23
N GLU A 27 22.96 3.12 20.80
CA GLU A 27 21.80 3.99 21.05
C GLU A 27 21.05 4.31 19.75
N LEU A 28 21.79 4.66 18.69
CA LEU A 28 21.22 4.91 17.37
C LEU A 28 20.51 3.68 16.80
N VAL A 29 21.08 2.47 16.92
CA VAL A 29 20.42 1.23 16.46
C VAL A 29 19.11 1.00 17.22
N SER A 30 19.09 1.20 18.54
CA SER A 30 17.86 1.11 19.34
C SER A 30 16.80 2.12 18.90
N GLU A 31 17.20 3.36 18.63
CA GLU A 31 16.31 4.41 18.14
C GLU A 31 15.74 4.08 16.75
N LEU A 32 16.58 3.67 15.82
CA LEU A 32 16.15 3.29 14.47
C LEU A 32 15.19 2.11 14.49
N CYS A 33 15.42 1.09 15.32
CA CYS A 33 14.50 -0.02 15.43
C CYS A 33 13.13 0.39 16.01
N ARG A 34 13.08 1.33 16.96
CA ARG A 34 11.81 1.93 17.40
C ARG A 34 11.08 2.61 16.26
N HIS A 35 11.80 3.40 15.48
CA HIS A 35 11.21 4.10 14.33
C HIS A 35 10.73 3.11 13.25
N PHE A 36 11.55 2.13 12.88
CA PHE A 36 11.19 1.11 11.88
C PHE A 36 9.98 0.28 12.32
N TYR A 37 9.81 0.05 13.62
CA TYR A 37 8.62 -0.63 14.13
C TYR A 37 7.36 0.21 13.88
N THR A 38 7.41 1.53 14.10
CA THR A 38 6.26 2.41 13.81
C THR A 38 5.92 2.47 12.32
N LEU A 39 6.90 2.23 11.44
CA LEU A 39 6.72 2.11 10.00
C LEU A 39 6.25 0.70 9.56
N GLY A 40 6.15 -0.26 10.49
CA GLY A 40 5.76 -1.64 10.22
C GLY A 40 6.88 -2.56 9.71
N TRP A 41 8.10 -2.04 9.48
CA TRP A 41 9.22 -2.75 8.85
C TRP A 41 9.82 -3.88 9.67
N VAL A 42 9.74 -3.79 11.00
CA VAL A 42 10.37 -4.75 11.94
C VAL A 42 9.35 -5.32 12.94
N SER A 43 8.14 -5.57 12.46
CA SER A 43 7.02 -6.09 13.26
C SER A 43 7.21 -7.57 13.62
N GLY A 44 6.62 -8.02 14.74
CA GLY A 44 6.58 -9.45 15.08
C GLY A 44 7.94 -10.10 15.33
N THR A 45 8.94 -9.33 15.77
CA THR A 45 10.37 -9.71 15.91
C THR A 45 11.15 -9.86 14.60
N GLY A 46 10.47 -9.73 13.46
CA GLY A 46 11.05 -9.77 12.13
C GLY A 46 11.87 -8.53 11.78
N GLY A 47 12.60 -8.62 10.67
CA GLY A 47 13.56 -7.61 10.26
C GLY A 47 14.73 -7.40 11.23
N SER A 48 15.71 -6.61 10.81
CA SER A 48 16.91 -6.30 11.59
C SER A 48 17.66 -5.11 10.96
N ILE A 49 18.66 -4.62 11.66
CA ILE A 49 19.58 -3.60 11.18
C ILE A 49 20.97 -3.90 11.73
N THR A 50 21.97 -3.58 10.92
CA THR A 50 23.37 -3.55 11.32
C THR A 50 24.04 -2.27 10.83
N ILE A 51 24.98 -1.74 11.62
CA ILE A 51 25.70 -0.50 11.33
C ILE A 51 27.18 -0.70 11.64
N LYS A 52 28.08 -0.31 10.73
CA LYS A 52 29.49 -0.10 11.02
C LYS A 52 29.66 1.16 11.86
N VAL A 53 30.38 1.03 12.99
CA VAL A 53 30.69 2.14 13.89
C VAL A 53 31.56 3.14 13.16
N HIS A 54 31.00 4.32 12.88
CA HIS A 54 31.72 5.37 12.16
C HIS A 54 32.68 6.11 13.10
N ASP A 55 33.95 5.70 13.05
CA ASP A 55 35.05 6.37 13.76
C ASP A 55 36.07 6.86 12.72
N GLU A 56 36.28 8.17 12.65
CA GLU A 56 37.20 8.80 11.68
C GLU A 56 38.65 8.36 11.86
N ASN A 57 39.03 7.89 13.05
CA ASN A 57 40.38 7.44 13.35
C ASN A 57 40.62 5.97 12.96
N ILE A 58 39.56 5.22 12.65
CA ILE A 58 39.64 3.80 12.32
C ILE A 58 39.23 3.59 10.85
N PRO A 59 40.07 2.96 10.01
CA PRO A 59 39.71 2.66 8.63
C PRO A 59 38.40 1.87 8.55
N LYS A 60 37.51 2.18 7.59
CA LYS A 60 36.21 1.51 7.41
C LYS A 60 36.30 -0.02 7.31
N SER A 61 37.41 -0.55 6.79
CA SER A 61 37.67 -1.99 6.72
C SER A 61 37.90 -2.65 8.09
N GLN A 62 38.25 -1.87 9.11
CA GLN A 62 38.56 -2.32 10.48
C GLN A 62 37.51 -1.88 11.51
N GLN A 63 36.56 -1.02 11.12
CA GLN A 63 35.49 -0.57 12.00
C GLN A 63 34.61 -1.73 12.49
N LEU A 64 34.23 -1.64 13.76
CA LEU A 64 33.33 -2.59 14.41
C LEU A 64 31.92 -2.53 13.83
N ILE A 65 31.17 -3.62 14.00
CA ILE A 65 29.81 -3.76 13.50
C ILE A 65 28.85 -3.94 14.67
N ILE A 66 27.85 -3.07 14.77
CA ILE A 66 26.71 -3.23 15.68
C ILE A 66 25.61 -4.00 14.95
N MET A 67 25.00 -4.95 15.64
CA MET A 67 23.95 -5.79 15.07
C MET A 67 22.82 -5.99 16.08
N SER A 68 21.57 -5.80 15.63
CA SER A 68 20.41 -6.10 16.48
C SER A 68 20.17 -7.60 16.60
N PRO A 69 19.76 -8.09 17.78
CA PRO A 69 19.46 -9.50 18.00
C PRO A 69 18.17 -9.97 17.29
N SER A 70 18.10 -11.27 17.00
CA SER A 70 16.88 -11.92 16.50
C SER A 70 15.95 -12.36 17.64
N GLY A 71 14.66 -12.48 17.34
CA GLY A 71 13.64 -13.02 18.25
C GLY A 71 13.28 -12.12 19.42
N VAL A 72 13.62 -10.84 19.37
CA VAL A 72 13.25 -9.82 20.38
C VAL A 72 12.31 -8.77 19.78
N GLN A 73 11.55 -8.11 20.66
CA GLN A 73 10.73 -6.94 20.34
C GLN A 73 11.65 -5.75 20.00
N LYS A 74 11.72 -5.42 18.70
CA LYS A 74 12.70 -4.47 18.16
C LYS A 74 12.50 -3.05 18.68
N GLU A 75 11.27 -2.66 18.98
CA GLU A 75 10.88 -1.38 19.56
C GLU A 75 11.24 -1.23 21.05
N ARG A 76 11.60 -2.33 21.73
CA ARG A 76 11.95 -2.31 23.16
C ARG A 76 13.43 -2.52 23.43
N MET A 77 14.24 -2.60 22.39
CA MET A 77 15.67 -2.83 22.52
C MET A 77 16.37 -1.64 23.17
N VAL A 78 17.26 -1.95 24.10
CA VAL A 78 18.20 -1.00 24.71
C VAL A 78 19.62 -1.22 24.17
N PRO A 79 20.55 -0.26 24.30
CA PRO A 79 21.90 -0.37 23.75
C PRO A 79 22.63 -1.65 24.16
N GLU A 80 22.39 -2.14 25.37
CA GLU A 80 23.01 -3.35 25.94
C GLU A 80 22.50 -4.65 25.31
N ASP A 81 21.40 -4.59 24.53
CA ASP A 81 20.85 -5.73 23.80
C ASP A 81 21.58 -5.99 22.48
N MET A 82 22.48 -5.10 22.06
CA MET A 82 23.13 -5.19 20.75
C MET A 82 24.35 -6.12 20.78
N TYR A 83 24.49 -6.90 19.72
CA TYR A 83 25.72 -7.62 19.43
C TYR A 83 26.80 -6.66 18.89
N LEU A 84 28.05 -6.90 19.29
CA LEU A 84 29.23 -6.23 18.70
C LEU A 84 30.07 -7.27 17.98
N LEU A 85 30.34 -7.04 16.71
CA LEU A 85 31.15 -7.91 15.88
C LEU A 85 32.40 -7.14 15.41
N ASP A 86 33.47 -7.87 15.15
CA ASP A 86 34.62 -7.35 14.42
C ASP A 86 34.27 -7.13 12.92
N SER A 87 35.23 -6.60 12.16
CA SER A 87 35.06 -6.36 10.72
C SER A 87 34.89 -7.63 9.87
N ASN A 88 35.27 -8.79 10.40
CA ASN A 88 35.11 -10.11 9.76
C ASN A 88 33.79 -10.79 10.12
N GLY A 89 33.03 -10.25 11.08
CA GLY A 89 31.79 -10.81 11.58
C GLY A 89 31.94 -11.73 12.79
N SER A 90 33.11 -11.78 13.44
CA SER A 90 33.31 -12.52 14.69
C SER A 90 32.69 -11.75 15.86
N VAL A 91 31.93 -12.41 16.71
CA VAL A 91 31.28 -11.79 17.87
C VAL A 91 32.34 -11.42 18.93
N LEU A 92 32.42 -10.14 19.27
CA LEU A 92 33.25 -9.58 20.35
C LEU A 92 32.46 -9.35 21.64
N PHE A 93 31.16 -9.04 21.52
CA PHE A 93 30.27 -8.87 22.66
C PHE A 93 28.91 -9.52 22.39
N THR A 94 28.43 -10.26 23.38
CA THR A 94 27.12 -10.90 23.40
C THR A 94 26.27 -10.26 24.51
N PRO A 95 25.03 -9.83 24.21
CA PRO A 95 24.11 -9.30 25.21
C PRO A 95 23.75 -10.34 26.27
N SER A 96 23.62 -9.91 27.52
CA SER A 96 23.24 -10.78 28.64
C SER A 96 21.80 -11.27 28.51
N PRO A 97 21.50 -12.54 28.86
CA PRO A 97 20.13 -13.04 28.89
C PRO A 97 19.30 -12.25 29.90
N LYS A 98 18.14 -11.72 29.45
CA LYS A 98 17.15 -11.14 30.36
C LYS A 98 16.34 -12.24 31.05
N PRO A 99 15.83 -12.02 32.27
CA PRO A 99 14.96 -12.97 32.94
C PRO A 99 13.65 -13.20 32.16
N TYR A 100 12.95 -14.30 32.47
CA TYR A 100 11.64 -14.66 31.92
C TYR A 100 10.69 -13.44 31.93
N PRO A 101 9.91 -13.18 30.86
CA PRO A 101 9.60 -14.06 29.71
C PRO A 101 10.57 -13.98 28.52
N ASN A 102 11.72 -13.31 28.66
CA ASN A 102 12.64 -13.10 27.54
C ASN A 102 13.42 -14.39 27.20
N LYS A 103 13.48 -14.74 25.92
CA LYS A 103 14.44 -15.74 25.43
C LYS A 103 15.84 -15.11 25.39
N PRO A 104 16.91 -15.90 25.55
CA PRO A 104 18.27 -15.40 25.33
C PRO A 104 18.35 -14.80 23.91
N PRO A 105 18.81 -13.54 23.78
CA PRO A 105 18.94 -12.89 22.48
C PRO A 105 19.92 -13.71 21.63
N LYS A 106 19.51 -14.12 20.43
CA LYS A 106 20.39 -14.79 19.47
C LYS A 106 20.98 -13.76 18.52
N CYS A 107 22.24 -13.96 18.12
CA CYS A 107 22.79 -13.23 16.98
C CYS A 107 21.89 -13.53 15.77
N THR A 108 21.58 -12.53 14.96
CA THR A 108 20.52 -12.69 13.96
C THR A 108 20.87 -13.76 12.92
N ASP A 109 19.87 -14.54 12.50
CA ASP A 109 20.02 -15.52 11.43
C ASP A 109 20.37 -14.82 10.09
N CYS A 110 20.10 -13.51 9.98
CA CYS A 110 20.52 -12.67 8.86
C CYS A 110 22.02 -12.28 8.87
N ALA A 111 22.81 -12.65 9.88
CA ALA A 111 24.18 -12.15 10.06
C ALA A 111 25.05 -12.44 8.84
N SER A 112 24.97 -13.64 8.26
CA SER A 112 25.72 -14.01 7.05
C SER A 112 25.33 -13.15 5.84
N LEU A 113 24.04 -12.82 5.69
CA LEU A 113 23.52 -11.97 4.62
C LEU A 113 24.05 -10.54 4.73
N PHE A 114 24.03 -9.98 5.95
CA PHE A 114 24.59 -8.67 6.23
C PHE A 114 26.08 -8.59 5.93
N MET A 115 26.85 -9.62 6.30
CA MET A 115 28.28 -9.67 6.00
C MET A 115 28.56 -9.68 4.50
N LYS A 116 27.68 -10.24 3.65
CA LYS A 116 27.83 -10.15 2.20
C LYS A 116 27.74 -8.72 1.68
N ALA A 117 26.81 -7.90 2.19
CA ALA A 117 26.75 -6.50 1.82
C ALA A 117 28.02 -5.74 2.24
N TYR A 118 28.55 -6.00 3.44
CA TYR A 118 29.82 -5.39 3.87
C TYR A 118 31.01 -5.81 2.99
N GLN A 119 31.13 -7.10 2.67
CA GLN A 119 32.26 -7.64 1.91
C GLN A 119 32.20 -7.28 0.42
N MET A 120 31.01 -7.30 -0.19
CA MET A 120 30.84 -7.17 -1.64
C MET A 120 30.46 -5.76 -2.10
N ARG A 121 30.04 -4.90 -1.16
CA ARG A 121 29.59 -3.52 -1.45
C ARG A 121 30.22 -2.46 -0.56
N ASN A 122 31.10 -2.84 0.37
CA ASN A 122 31.70 -1.91 1.33
C ASN A 122 30.64 -1.05 2.05
N ALA A 123 29.51 -1.67 2.41
CA ALA A 123 28.41 -1.01 3.08
C ALA A 123 28.87 -0.39 4.42
N GLY A 124 28.21 0.69 4.85
CA GLY A 124 28.30 1.21 6.21
C GLY A 124 27.12 0.83 7.08
N ALA A 125 26.00 0.44 6.49
CA ALA A 125 24.85 -0.12 7.20
C ALA A 125 24.02 -1.00 6.27
N VAL A 126 23.27 -1.92 6.87
CA VAL A 126 22.33 -2.80 6.18
C VAL A 126 21.04 -2.87 6.99
N ILE A 127 19.91 -2.72 6.32
CA ILE A 127 18.56 -2.80 6.88
C ILE A 127 17.88 -4.02 6.25
N HIS A 128 17.28 -4.84 7.09
CA HIS A 128 16.37 -5.89 6.68
C HIS A 128 14.97 -5.54 7.16
N SER A 129 14.05 -5.38 6.21
CA SER A 129 12.66 -5.03 6.46
C SER A 129 11.73 -6.16 6.03
N HIS A 130 10.73 -6.44 6.85
CA HIS A 130 9.58 -7.31 6.57
C HIS A 130 8.32 -6.48 6.26
N GLY A 131 8.51 -5.25 5.77
CA GLY A 131 7.40 -4.38 5.40
C GLY A 131 6.46 -5.04 4.39
N MET A 132 5.15 -4.88 4.59
CA MET A 132 4.12 -5.60 3.84
C MET A 132 4.21 -5.31 2.35
N GLU A 133 4.39 -4.05 1.97
CA GLU A 133 4.61 -3.59 0.60
C GLU A 133 5.84 -4.24 -0.06
N SER A 134 6.93 -4.46 0.68
CA SER A 134 8.09 -5.17 0.11
C SER A 134 7.76 -6.64 -0.18
N CYS A 135 6.99 -7.30 0.69
CA CYS A 135 6.51 -8.66 0.47
C CYS A 135 5.56 -8.73 -0.75
N LEU A 136 4.54 -7.86 -0.78
CA LEU A 136 3.54 -7.81 -1.84
C LEU A 136 4.13 -7.43 -3.20
N ALA A 137 5.15 -6.55 -3.25
CA ALA A 137 5.84 -6.21 -4.48
C ALA A 137 6.46 -7.43 -5.18
N THR A 138 6.90 -8.43 -4.40
CA THR A 138 7.41 -9.69 -4.96
C THR A 138 6.32 -10.59 -5.56
N LEU A 139 5.05 -10.28 -5.29
CA LEU A 139 3.89 -11.07 -5.72
C LEU A 139 3.14 -10.44 -6.91
N LEU A 140 3.39 -9.15 -7.21
CA LEU A 140 2.75 -8.44 -8.34
C LEU A 140 2.97 -9.15 -9.68
N CYS A 141 4.14 -9.76 -9.87
CA CYS A 141 4.45 -10.57 -11.05
C CYS A 141 4.99 -11.94 -10.59
N PRO A 142 4.11 -12.96 -10.43
CA PRO A 142 4.52 -14.29 -10.01
C PRO A 142 5.60 -14.87 -10.93
N GLY A 143 6.71 -15.32 -10.33
CA GLY A 143 7.86 -15.88 -11.07
C GLY A 143 8.84 -14.86 -11.67
N ALA A 144 8.57 -13.56 -11.56
CA ALA A 144 9.53 -12.53 -11.98
C ALA A 144 10.78 -12.58 -11.10
N LYS A 145 11.98 -12.52 -11.72
CA LYS A 145 13.27 -12.47 -11.01
C LYS A 145 13.68 -11.05 -10.64
N GLU A 146 12.90 -10.05 -11.03
CA GLU A 146 13.20 -8.64 -10.88
C GLU A 146 11.90 -7.89 -10.59
N PHE A 147 11.99 -6.88 -9.74
CA PHE A 147 11.02 -5.80 -9.66
C PHE A 147 11.58 -4.60 -10.45
N ARG A 148 10.72 -3.96 -11.25
CA ARG A 148 11.08 -2.85 -12.14
C ARG A 148 10.12 -1.70 -11.92
N ILE A 149 10.60 -0.46 -11.83
CA ILE A 149 9.78 0.75 -11.77
C ILE A 149 10.52 1.93 -12.41
N THR A 150 9.80 2.87 -13.02
CA THR A 150 10.41 4.04 -13.67
C THR A 150 9.56 5.31 -13.53
N HIS A 151 10.14 6.47 -13.83
CA HIS A 151 9.47 7.78 -13.89
C HIS A 151 8.80 8.20 -12.57
N MET A 152 9.44 7.87 -11.44
CA MET A 152 8.99 8.23 -10.09
C MET A 152 10.06 9.08 -9.39
N GLU A 153 9.67 10.21 -8.79
CA GLU A 153 10.61 11.16 -8.15
C GLU A 153 11.47 10.48 -7.06
N MET A 154 10.90 9.52 -6.34
CA MET A 154 11.59 8.79 -5.27
C MET A 154 12.74 7.89 -5.77
N ILE A 155 12.83 7.61 -7.07
CA ILE A 155 13.97 6.88 -7.66
C ILE A 155 15.28 7.66 -7.47
N LYS A 156 15.25 9.00 -7.43
CA LYS A 156 16.42 9.84 -7.19
C LYS A 156 17.05 9.64 -5.80
N GLY A 157 16.29 9.09 -4.85
CA GLY A 157 16.80 8.73 -3.54
C GLY A 157 17.58 7.42 -3.52
N ILE A 158 17.58 6.66 -4.62
CA ILE A 158 18.36 5.43 -4.79
C ILE A 158 19.70 5.76 -5.43
N GLN A 159 20.79 5.28 -4.83
CA GLN A 159 22.15 5.59 -5.30
C GLN A 159 22.31 5.24 -6.79
N GLY A 160 22.82 6.20 -7.56
CA GLY A 160 23.13 6.01 -8.98
C GLY A 160 21.94 6.08 -9.94
N HIS A 161 20.78 6.58 -9.50
CA HIS A 161 19.58 6.73 -10.34
C HIS A 161 19.06 8.17 -10.36
N GLY A 162 18.49 8.57 -11.49
CA GLY A 162 17.74 9.80 -11.71
C GLY A 162 16.25 9.53 -11.97
N TYR A 163 15.48 10.59 -12.17
CA TYR A 163 14.02 10.51 -12.36
C TYR A 163 13.59 9.61 -13.54
N TYR A 164 14.28 9.72 -14.67
CA TYR A 164 13.96 8.99 -15.91
C TYR A 164 14.55 7.58 -15.95
N ASP A 165 15.35 7.19 -14.96
CA ASP A 165 15.98 5.88 -14.95
C ASP A 165 14.95 4.79 -14.62
N GLU A 166 15.21 3.59 -15.13
CA GLU A 166 14.52 2.38 -14.69
C GLU A 166 15.26 1.81 -13.47
N LEU A 167 14.56 1.71 -12.35
CA LEU A 167 15.07 1.04 -11.16
C LEU A 167 14.76 -0.45 -11.27
N VAL A 168 15.82 -1.28 -11.23
CA VAL A 168 15.73 -2.74 -11.27
C VAL A 168 16.22 -3.31 -9.94
N ILE A 169 15.42 -4.15 -9.30
CA ILE A 169 15.72 -4.77 -8.00
C ILE A 169 15.59 -6.28 -8.15
N PRO A 170 16.66 -7.06 -7.92
CA PRO A 170 16.58 -8.51 -8.01
C PRO A 170 15.67 -9.10 -6.93
N ILE A 171 14.94 -10.15 -7.29
CA ILE A 171 14.09 -10.96 -6.39
C ILE A 171 14.73 -12.35 -6.29
N ILE A 172 15.04 -12.77 -5.07
CA ILE A 172 15.46 -14.15 -4.76
C ILE A 172 14.31 -14.91 -4.10
N GLU A 173 14.30 -16.24 -4.26
CA GLU A 173 13.32 -17.11 -3.63
C GLU A 173 13.63 -17.30 -2.14
N ASN A 174 12.59 -17.37 -1.32
CA ASN A 174 12.73 -17.58 0.11
C ASN A 174 13.04 -19.05 0.44
N THR A 175 13.68 -19.26 1.59
CA THR A 175 14.02 -20.58 2.14
C THR A 175 13.48 -20.70 3.56
N ALA A 176 13.39 -21.92 4.08
CA ALA A 176 12.93 -22.15 5.46
C ALA A 176 13.94 -21.64 6.50
N HIS A 177 15.22 -21.57 6.13
CA HIS A 177 16.30 -21.10 6.98
C HIS A 177 17.03 -19.93 6.30
N GLU A 178 17.07 -18.78 6.97
CA GLU A 178 17.65 -17.56 6.39
C GLU A 178 19.10 -17.73 5.97
N ALA A 179 19.89 -18.52 6.69
CA ALA A 179 21.28 -18.79 6.34
C ALA A 179 21.46 -19.36 4.92
N GLU A 180 20.48 -20.11 4.40
CA GLU A 180 20.50 -20.70 3.06
C GLU A 180 20.33 -19.64 1.95
N LEU A 181 19.80 -18.45 2.27
CA LEU A 181 19.69 -17.33 1.32
C LEU A 181 21.04 -16.69 0.98
N THR A 182 22.11 -17.01 1.71
CA THR A 182 23.42 -16.35 1.58
C THR A 182 23.98 -16.48 0.15
N GLU A 183 23.84 -17.65 -0.48
CA GLU A 183 24.36 -17.89 -1.83
C GLU A 183 23.57 -17.14 -2.89
N SER A 184 22.24 -17.25 -2.89
CA SER A 184 21.36 -16.57 -3.84
C SER A 184 21.44 -15.04 -3.70
N LEU A 185 21.54 -14.52 -2.47
CA LEU A 185 21.83 -13.10 -2.23
C LEU A 185 23.18 -12.70 -2.83
N SER A 186 24.23 -13.49 -2.62
CA SER A 186 25.56 -13.20 -3.17
C SER A 186 25.56 -13.19 -4.69
N GLU A 187 24.83 -14.10 -5.33
CA GLU A 187 24.68 -14.16 -6.78
C GLU A 187 23.87 -12.98 -7.32
N ALA A 188 22.78 -12.60 -6.66
CA ALA A 188 22.02 -11.39 -6.99
C ALA A 188 22.90 -10.13 -6.88
N ILE A 189 23.68 -10.00 -5.80
CA ILE A 189 24.65 -8.91 -5.65
C ILE A 189 25.68 -8.95 -6.81
N LYS A 190 26.22 -10.10 -7.21
CA LYS A 190 27.17 -10.14 -8.35
C LYS A 190 26.52 -9.73 -9.67
N SER A 191 25.31 -10.21 -9.92
CA SER A 191 24.61 -10.03 -11.20
C SER A 191 24.06 -8.62 -11.39
N TYR A 192 23.77 -7.92 -10.29
CA TYR A 192 23.24 -6.56 -10.28
C TYR A 192 24.23 -5.61 -9.58
N PRO A 193 25.31 -5.18 -10.26
CA PRO A 193 26.39 -4.39 -9.65
C PRO A 193 25.93 -3.03 -9.10
N LYS A 194 24.90 -2.44 -9.71
CA LYS A 194 24.30 -1.16 -9.30
C LYS A 194 23.24 -1.30 -8.20
N ALA A 195 22.79 -2.51 -7.89
CA ALA A 195 21.74 -2.70 -6.89
C ALA A 195 22.25 -2.33 -5.49
N THR A 196 21.40 -1.61 -4.75
CA THR A 196 21.54 -1.31 -3.33
C THR A 196 20.55 -2.07 -2.45
N ALA A 197 19.77 -2.97 -3.07
CA ALA A 197 18.86 -3.85 -2.37
C ALA A 197 18.61 -5.18 -3.11
N VAL A 198 18.13 -6.17 -2.37
CA VAL A 198 17.59 -7.43 -2.89
C VAL A 198 16.27 -7.73 -2.19
N LEU A 199 15.24 -8.05 -2.97
CA LEU A 199 13.96 -8.55 -2.47
C LEU A 199 14.02 -10.06 -2.26
N VAL A 200 13.38 -10.54 -1.20
CA VAL A 200 13.20 -11.97 -0.90
C VAL A 200 11.70 -12.26 -0.97
N ARG A 201 11.30 -13.14 -1.90
CA ARG A 201 9.87 -13.40 -2.19
C ARG A 201 9.11 -13.85 -0.94
N ASN A 202 7.92 -13.34 -0.70
CA ASN A 202 7.11 -13.69 0.49
C ASN A 202 7.81 -13.44 1.85
N HIS A 203 8.80 -12.57 1.89
CA HIS A 203 9.60 -12.34 3.09
C HIS A 203 9.84 -10.85 3.31
N GLY A 204 10.53 -10.16 2.41
CA GLY A 204 10.86 -8.76 2.60
C GLY A 204 12.04 -8.29 1.74
N ILE A 205 12.84 -7.37 2.28
CA ILE A 205 13.94 -6.73 1.55
C ILE A 205 15.19 -6.58 2.41
N TYR A 206 16.36 -6.67 1.76
CA TYR A 206 17.66 -6.27 2.30
C TYR A 206 18.14 -5.02 1.55
N VAL A 207 18.43 -3.93 2.27
CA VAL A 207 18.87 -2.64 1.72
C VAL A 207 20.20 -2.25 2.37
N TRP A 208 21.17 -1.79 1.59
CA TRP A 208 22.46 -1.30 2.12
C TRP A 208 22.85 0.05 1.55
N GLY A 209 23.61 0.81 2.34
CA GLY A 209 24.16 2.11 1.96
C GLY A 209 25.57 2.29 2.47
N ASP A 210 26.23 3.36 2.05
CA ASP A 210 27.58 3.73 2.51
C ASP A 210 27.65 4.11 4.00
N SER A 211 26.50 4.49 4.55
CA SER A 211 26.21 4.97 5.90
C SER A 211 24.78 4.53 6.30
N TRP A 212 24.45 4.64 7.59
CA TRP A 212 23.09 4.37 8.07
C TRP A 212 22.07 5.35 7.49
N ILE A 213 22.47 6.60 7.23
CA ILE A 213 21.63 7.64 6.63
C ILE A 213 21.23 7.22 5.23
N SER A 214 22.22 6.89 4.39
CA SER A 214 21.99 6.43 3.02
C SER A 214 21.17 5.12 2.99
N ALA A 215 21.51 4.14 3.83
CA ALA A 215 20.76 2.89 3.91
C ALA A 215 19.27 3.13 4.27
N LYS A 216 19.01 4.00 5.26
CA LYS A 216 17.66 4.37 5.68
C LYS A 216 16.91 5.13 4.60
N THR A 217 17.50 6.17 4.01
CA THR A 217 16.87 6.98 2.96
C THR A 217 16.50 6.12 1.77
N GLN A 218 17.39 5.21 1.34
CA GLN A 218 17.09 4.27 0.25
C GLN A 218 15.98 3.30 0.65
N ALA A 219 15.96 2.79 1.89
CA ALA A 219 14.89 1.93 2.37
C ALA A 219 13.53 2.65 2.31
N GLU A 220 13.45 3.91 2.75
CA GLU A 220 12.21 4.72 2.65
C GLU A 220 11.78 4.88 1.19
N CYS A 221 12.71 5.14 0.27
CA CYS A 221 12.43 5.23 -1.15
C CYS A 221 11.95 3.89 -1.74
N TYR A 222 12.59 2.77 -1.39
CA TYR A 222 12.17 1.44 -1.84
C TYR A 222 10.76 1.12 -1.35
N HIS A 223 10.48 1.30 -0.07
CA HIS A 223 9.16 1.07 0.51
C HIS A 223 8.08 1.95 -0.15
N TYR A 224 8.36 3.23 -0.38
CA TYR A 224 7.47 4.10 -1.14
C TYR A 224 7.23 3.59 -2.57
N LEU A 225 8.29 3.18 -3.28
CA LEU A 225 8.19 2.73 -4.68
C LEU A 225 7.43 1.40 -4.79
N PHE A 226 7.55 0.51 -3.81
CA PHE A 226 6.74 -0.70 -3.71
C PHE A 226 5.27 -0.39 -3.49
N GLU A 227 4.97 0.50 -2.54
CA GLU A 227 3.59 0.93 -2.29
C GLU A 227 2.99 1.62 -3.52
N ALA A 228 3.76 2.45 -4.21
CA ALA A 228 3.35 3.08 -5.46
C ALA A 228 3.10 2.05 -6.57
N ALA A 229 3.97 1.06 -6.75
CA ALA A 229 3.75 -0.01 -7.74
C ALA A 229 2.51 -0.83 -7.41
N ILE A 230 2.28 -1.15 -6.14
CA ILE A 230 1.06 -1.87 -5.70
C ILE A 230 -0.18 -1.03 -6.01
N LYS A 231 -0.16 0.27 -5.69
CA LYS A 231 -1.27 1.19 -5.98
C LYS A 231 -1.51 1.36 -7.47
N LEU A 232 -0.45 1.51 -8.27
CA LEU A 232 -0.54 1.58 -9.73
C LEU A 232 -1.14 0.28 -10.31
N PHE A 233 -0.67 -0.88 -9.84
CA PHE A 233 -1.22 -2.17 -10.22
C PHE A 233 -2.71 -2.29 -9.87
N GLN A 234 -3.11 -1.86 -8.66
CA GLN A 234 -4.52 -1.84 -8.23
C GLN A 234 -5.39 -0.91 -9.11
N MET A 235 -4.80 0.11 -9.73
CA MET A 235 -5.46 1.00 -10.68
C MET A 235 -5.39 0.52 -12.14
N GLY A 236 -4.80 -0.66 -12.40
CA GLY A 236 -4.60 -1.18 -13.76
C GLY A 236 -3.51 -0.45 -14.56
N LEU A 237 -2.65 0.32 -13.89
CA LEU A 237 -1.52 1.04 -14.50
C LEU A 237 -0.22 0.24 -14.34
N ASP A 238 0.56 0.18 -15.42
CA ASP A 238 1.86 -0.50 -15.41
C ASP A 238 2.96 0.45 -14.93
N TRP A 239 3.43 0.22 -13.70
CA TRP A 239 4.49 0.99 -13.03
C TRP A 239 5.87 0.84 -13.69
N SER A 240 6.06 -0.14 -14.58
CA SER A 240 7.30 -0.35 -15.32
C SER A 240 7.36 0.42 -16.65
N THR A 241 6.25 1.04 -17.08
CA THR A 241 6.20 1.81 -18.33
C THR A 241 5.91 3.28 -18.07
N PRO A 242 6.41 4.23 -18.87
CA PRO A 242 6.19 5.66 -18.65
C PRO A 242 4.79 6.15 -19.04
N THR A 243 3.78 5.26 -19.10
CA THR A 243 2.42 5.61 -19.55
C THR A 243 1.67 6.49 -18.54
N HIS A 244 2.18 6.61 -17.31
CA HIS A 244 1.78 7.58 -16.28
C HIS A 244 2.51 8.94 -16.34
N GLY A 245 3.39 9.15 -17.33
CA GLY A 245 4.06 10.43 -17.62
C GLY A 245 3.21 11.38 -18.48
N PRO A 246 3.65 12.64 -18.72
CA PRO A 246 2.81 13.67 -19.32
C PRO A 246 2.18 13.18 -20.62
N ILE A 247 0.84 13.28 -20.67
CA ILE A 247 -0.01 12.91 -21.80
C ILE A 247 0.64 13.46 -23.07
N ASN A 248 1.29 12.59 -23.84
CA ASN A 248 1.50 12.88 -25.24
C ASN A 248 0.09 12.93 -25.84
N HIS A 249 -0.42 14.14 -26.04
CA HIS A 249 -1.49 14.41 -26.99
C HIS A 249 -0.98 13.94 -28.36
N VAL A 250 -1.10 12.65 -28.64
CA VAL A 250 -0.98 12.14 -29.99
C VAL A 250 -2.22 12.62 -30.72
N LYS A 251 -2.07 13.76 -31.38
CA LYS A 251 -2.89 14.14 -32.53
C LYS A 251 -2.82 12.99 -33.54
N ASN A 252 -3.79 12.10 -33.51
CA ASN A 252 -4.13 11.31 -34.70
C ASN A 252 -5.50 11.76 -35.20
N SER A 253 -5.45 12.92 -35.86
CA SER A 253 -6.36 13.20 -36.96
C SER A 253 -6.01 12.24 -38.10
N LEU A 254 -7.02 11.49 -38.54
CA LEU A 254 -7.25 11.01 -39.92
C LEU A 254 -6.08 11.24 -40.90
N ASN A 255 -5.41 10.16 -41.32
CA ASN A 255 -5.24 9.76 -42.73
C ASN A 255 -4.13 8.71 -42.93
N GLY A 256 -4.45 7.68 -43.71
CA GLY A 256 -3.58 7.18 -44.79
C GLY A 256 -2.60 6.06 -44.49
N ASP A 257 -2.89 4.89 -45.07
CA ASP A 257 -2.02 3.75 -45.37
C ASP A 257 -0.49 3.94 -45.30
N THR A 258 0.22 3.00 -44.66
CA THR A 258 1.22 2.14 -45.33
C THR A 258 1.83 1.09 -44.38
N ASN A 259 2.04 -0.11 -44.93
CA ASN A 259 2.55 -1.33 -44.32
C ASN A 259 3.96 -1.25 -43.70
N ILE A 260 4.18 -1.78 -42.48
CA ILE A 260 5.45 -2.42 -42.07
C ILE A 260 5.22 -3.60 -41.09
N SER A 261 5.43 -4.80 -41.65
CA SER A 261 5.94 -6.09 -41.11
C SER A 261 5.65 -6.62 -39.69
N ARG A 262 4.89 -7.74 -39.69
CA ARG A 262 5.01 -8.99 -38.89
C ARG A 262 6.12 -9.08 -37.82
N ARG A 263 5.70 -9.30 -36.56
CA ARG A 263 6.35 -10.21 -35.60
C ARG A 263 5.28 -10.95 -34.78
N SER A 264 5.63 -12.16 -34.36
CA SER A 264 4.78 -13.35 -34.24
C SER A 264 3.76 -13.34 -33.10
N GLU A 265 2.54 -13.74 -33.44
CA GLU A 265 1.53 -14.29 -32.53
C GLU A 265 2.05 -15.63 -31.94
N ILE A 266 2.02 -15.74 -30.62
CA ILE A 266 2.01 -17.04 -29.92
C ILE A 266 0.56 -17.28 -29.54
N GLY A 267 -0.03 -18.32 -30.14
CA GLY A 267 -1.46 -18.56 -30.18
C GLY A 267 -2.10 -18.93 -28.83
N VAL A 268 -3.28 -18.36 -28.61
CA VAL A 268 -4.26 -18.81 -27.62
C VAL A 268 -5.28 -19.70 -28.35
N PRO A 269 -5.57 -20.94 -27.88
CA PRO A 269 -6.57 -21.79 -28.53
C PRO A 269 -7.99 -21.27 -28.31
N ASN A 270 -8.75 -21.24 -29.40
CA ASN A 270 -10.18 -20.91 -29.43
C ASN A 270 -11.04 -21.87 -28.58
N GLY A 271 -11.82 -21.30 -27.68
CA GLY A 271 -12.95 -21.96 -27.00
C GLY A 271 -14.04 -20.94 -26.69
N PHE A 272 -15.02 -20.81 -27.59
CA PHE A 272 -16.20 -19.97 -27.42
C PHE A 272 -17.13 -20.51 -26.32
N HIS A 273 -17.33 -19.73 -25.26
CA HIS A 273 -18.64 -19.67 -24.58
C HIS A 273 -19.14 -18.22 -24.67
N LYS A 274 -20.28 -18.02 -25.33
CA LYS A 274 -21.06 -16.78 -25.19
C LYS A 274 -21.54 -16.71 -23.75
N HIS A 275 -20.80 -16.03 -22.90
CA HIS A 275 -21.29 -15.65 -21.57
C HIS A 275 -22.33 -14.54 -21.73
N GLU A 276 -23.51 -14.73 -21.13
CA GLU A 276 -24.35 -13.59 -20.72
C GLU A 276 -23.49 -12.65 -19.85
N PRO A 277 -23.68 -11.32 -19.92
CA PRO A 277 -22.85 -10.40 -19.16
C PRO A 277 -22.97 -10.72 -17.66
N SER A 278 -21.90 -11.29 -17.10
CA SER A 278 -21.76 -11.47 -15.66
C SER A 278 -21.69 -10.09 -15.04
N LYS A 279 -22.66 -9.75 -14.18
CA LYS A 279 -22.72 -8.43 -13.55
C LYS A 279 -21.46 -8.21 -12.72
N ARG A 280 -20.71 -7.15 -13.02
CA ARG A 280 -19.46 -6.81 -12.32
C ARG A 280 -19.66 -5.83 -11.18
N CYS A 281 -20.81 -5.16 -11.06
CA CYS A 281 -21.06 -4.22 -9.97
C CYS A 281 -22.55 -4.15 -9.59
N ILE A 282 -22.82 -3.89 -8.32
CA ILE A 282 -24.13 -3.54 -7.74
C ILE A 282 -24.02 -2.13 -7.16
N LEU A 283 -24.82 -1.20 -7.65
CA LEU A 283 -24.89 0.18 -7.16
C LEU A 283 -26.22 0.37 -6.40
N LEU A 284 -26.15 0.78 -5.12
CA LEU A 284 -27.30 0.93 -4.23
C LEU A 284 -27.50 2.40 -3.82
N ASP A 285 -28.74 2.82 -3.66
CA ASP A 285 -29.06 4.07 -2.96
C ASP A 285 -29.08 3.88 -1.42
N ILE A 286 -29.12 4.97 -0.65
CA ILE A 286 -29.19 4.93 0.83
C ILE A 286 -30.63 5.04 1.32
N GLU A 287 -31.22 6.23 1.18
CA GLU A 287 -32.54 6.56 1.73
C GLU A 287 -33.59 5.78 0.95
N GLY A 288 -34.39 4.95 1.63
CA GLY A 288 -35.40 4.09 0.97
C GLY A 288 -34.87 2.79 0.39
N THR A 289 -33.54 2.62 0.27
CA THR A 289 -32.90 1.41 -0.27
C THR A 289 -32.13 0.61 0.78
N THR A 290 -31.06 1.13 1.39
CA THR A 290 -30.37 0.45 2.51
C THR A 290 -30.89 0.86 3.88
N THR A 291 -31.37 2.10 4.01
CA THR A 291 -31.88 2.67 5.27
C THR A 291 -33.35 3.05 5.10
N PRO A 292 -34.28 2.65 6.00
CA PRO A 292 -35.67 3.06 5.90
C PRO A 292 -35.77 4.59 5.90
N ILE A 293 -36.58 5.15 4.99
CA ILE A 293 -36.83 6.60 4.93
C ILE A 293 -37.29 7.11 6.29
N SER A 294 -38.15 6.34 6.98
CA SER A 294 -38.64 6.66 8.33
C SER A 294 -37.53 6.80 9.38
N PHE A 295 -36.44 6.05 9.28
CA PHE A 295 -35.33 6.21 10.23
C PHE A 295 -34.62 7.56 10.03
N VAL A 296 -34.47 7.99 8.79
CA VAL A 296 -33.87 9.28 8.46
C VAL A 296 -34.79 10.43 8.86
N THR A 297 -36.07 10.36 8.49
CA THR A 297 -37.04 11.44 8.73
C THR A 297 -37.51 11.52 10.18
N ASP A 298 -37.69 10.38 10.85
CA ASP A 298 -38.38 10.33 12.15
C ASP A 298 -37.38 10.26 13.30
N VAL A 299 -36.13 9.86 13.05
CA VAL A 299 -35.11 9.71 14.08
C VAL A 299 -33.94 10.65 13.84
N LEU A 300 -33.25 10.54 12.69
CA LEU A 300 -32.02 11.30 12.46
C LEU A 300 -32.26 12.80 12.29
N PHE A 301 -33.26 13.22 11.51
CA PHE A 301 -33.54 14.65 11.30
C PHE A 301 -34.00 15.36 12.60
N PRO A 302 -34.92 14.82 13.41
CA PRO A 302 -35.26 15.42 14.68
C PRO A 302 -34.07 15.45 15.64
N TYR A 303 -33.28 14.37 15.70
CA TYR A 303 -32.09 14.33 16.56
C TYR A 303 -31.06 15.38 16.15
N ALA A 304 -30.71 15.47 14.86
CA ALA A 304 -29.75 16.45 14.37
C ALA A 304 -30.26 17.89 14.59
N ARG A 305 -31.52 18.18 14.23
CA ARG A 305 -32.12 19.50 14.43
C ARG A 305 -32.12 19.94 15.90
N ASN A 306 -32.34 19.01 16.83
CA ASN A 306 -32.45 19.32 18.26
C ASN A 306 -31.10 19.46 18.98
N ASN A 307 -30.02 18.88 18.43
CA ASN A 307 -28.75 18.73 19.14
C ASN A 307 -27.58 19.45 18.47
N VAL A 308 -27.53 19.54 17.14
CA VAL A 308 -26.38 20.12 16.40
C VAL A 308 -26.16 21.59 16.75
N GLY A 309 -27.22 22.40 16.79
CA GLY A 309 -27.09 23.83 17.12
C GLY A 309 -26.58 24.06 18.55
N LYS A 310 -27.02 23.24 19.51
CA LYS A 310 -26.56 23.32 20.91
C LYS A 310 -25.11 22.89 21.04
N HIS A 311 -24.73 21.80 20.39
CA HIS A 311 -23.37 21.30 20.39
C HIS A 311 -22.41 22.34 19.80
N LEU A 312 -22.70 22.85 18.60
CA LEU A 312 -21.86 23.86 17.94
C LEU A 312 -21.79 25.18 18.71
N THR A 313 -22.84 25.58 19.43
CA THR A 313 -22.79 26.78 20.28
C THR A 313 -21.86 26.58 21.48
N VAL A 314 -21.90 25.40 22.11
CA VAL A 314 -21.09 25.08 23.29
C VAL A 314 -19.63 24.89 22.92
N THR A 315 -19.36 24.29 21.77
CA THR A 315 -18.00 23.95 21.35
C THR A 315 -17.39 24.99 20.40
N TYR A 316 -18.11 26.06 20.05
CA TYR A 316 -17.70 27.00 19.01
C TYR A 316 -16.25 27.49 19.16
N GLU A 317 -15.87 27.92 20.36
CA GLU A 317 -14.54 28.49 20.63
C GLU A 317 -13.45 27.42 20.83
N THR A 318 -13.79 26.13 20.79
CA THR A 318 -12.80 25.07 20.95
C THR A 318 -11.95 24.96 19.69
N LYS A 319 -10.67 24.64 19.90
CA LYS A 319 -9.71 24.47 18.81
C LYS A 319 -10.18 23.42 17.79
N GLU A 320 -10.78 22.33 18.27
CA GLU A 320 -11.33 21.24 17.46
C GLU A 320 -12.47 21.73 16.55
N THR A 321 -13.48 22.41 17.10
CA THR A 321 -14.61 22.95 16.30
C THR A 321 -14.15 24.02 15.30
N GLN A 322 -13.16 24.83 15.66
CA GLN A 322 -12.58 25.82 14.74
C GLN A 322 -11.75 25.17 13.63
N GLU A 323 -11.06 24.07 13.92
CA GLU A 323 -10.38 23.24 12.90
C GLU A 323 -11.40 22.59 11.96
N ASP A 324 -12.51 22.08 12.48
CA ASP A 324 -13.61 21.51 11.67
C ASP A 324 -14.28 22.56 10.78
N ILE A 325 -14.55 23.77 11.29
CA ILE A 325 -15.08 24.89 10.50
C ILE A 325 -14.09 25.31 9.41
N LYS A 326 -12.79 25.28 9.70
CA LYS A 326 -11.74 25.58 8.73
C LYS A 326 -11.65 24.50 7.65
N LEU A 327 -11.77 23.23 8.02
CA LEU A 327 -11.83 22.10 7.08
C LEU A 327 -13.09 22.18 6.22
N LEU A 328 -14.25 22.51 6.79
CA LEU A 328 -15.49 22.72 6.03
C LEU A 328 -15.38 23.88 5.03
N ARG A 329 -14.73 24.98 5.40
CA ARG A 329 -14.47 26.10 4.48
C ARG A 329 -13.47 25.72 3.38
N ALA A 330 -12.40 25.02 3.74
CA ALA A 330 -11.42 24.51 2.79
C ALA A 330 -12.06 23.52 1.81
N GLN A 331 -12.93 22.64 2.32
CA GLN A 331 -13.72 21.70 1.52
C GLN A 331 -14.66 22.45 0.58
N VAL A 332 -15.39 23.48 1.04
CA VAL A 332 -16.23 24.32 0.15
C VAL A 332 -15.41 25.00 -0.95
N ASP A 333 -14.22 25.51 -0.62
CA ASP A 333 -13.31 26.12 -1.60
C ASP A 333 -12.68 25.09 -2.56
N GLU A 334 -12.50 23.85 -2.10
CA GLU A 334 -11.96 22.72 -2.85
C GLU A 334 -13.03 22.07 -3.74
N ASP A 335 -14.28 22.02 -3.28
CA ASP A 335 -15.48 21.59 -4.02
C ASP A 335 -15.79 22.54 -5.18
N ILE A 336 -15.58 23.85 -4.98
CA ILE A 336 -15.63 24.86 -6.05
C ILE A 336 -14.50 24.66 -7.09
N LYS A 337 -13.37 24.08 -6.67
CA LYS A 337 -12.17 23.94 -7.50
C LYS A 337 -12.01 22.59 -8.20
N GLN A 338 -12.50 21.50 -7.64
CA GLN A 338 -11.94 20.18 -7.98
C GLN A 338 -12.81 19.19 -8.73
N GLY A 339 -14.13 19.34 -8.86
CA GLY A 339 -14.87 18.48 -9.79
C GLY A 339 -14.52 16.96 -9.74
N VAL A 340 -14.34 16.40 -8.53
CA VAL A 340 -14.49 14.98 -8.12
C VAL A 340 -13.60 13.87 -8.73
N GLY A 341 -13.23 12.86 -7.92
CA GLY A 341 -12.67 11.57 -8.39
C GLY A 341 -13.01 10.35 -7.50
N ASN A 342 -13.01 9.15 -8.10
CA ASN A 342 -13.38 7.83 -7.52
C ASN A 342 -12.29 6.75 -7.70
N LEU A 343 -12.43 5.64 -6.94
CA LEU A 343 -11.53 4.48 -6.80
C LEU A 343 -12.03 3.24 -7.60
N PRO A 344 -11.14 2.30 -8.03
CA PRO A 344 -11.50 1.10 -8.81
C PRO A 344 -11.68 -0.22 -8.00
N ILE A 345 -12.28 -1.23 -8.66
CA ILE A 345 -12.82 -2.52 -8.17
C ILE A 345 -11.77 -3.68 -8.13
N PRO A 346 -11.77 -4.56 -7.10
CA PRO A 346 -10.89 -5.75 -6.98
C PRO A 346 -11.26 -7.04 -7.79
N PRO A 347 -10.33 -8.04 -7.92
CA PRO A 347 -10.51 -9.33 -8.63
C PRO A 347 -11.36 -10.40 -7.90
N VAL A 348 -11.71 -11.48 -8.63
CA VAL A 348 -12.85 -12.42 -8.41
C VAL A 348 -12.57 -13.57 -7.41
N ASP A 349 -11.36 -13.69 -6.87
CA ASP A 349 -10.84 -14.86 -6.17
C ASP A 349 -10.78 -14.74 -4.63
N VAL A 350 -11.46 -13.74 -4.08
CA VAL A 350 -11.64 -13.53 -2.63
C VAL A 350 -12.86 -14.31 -2.09
N GLY A 351 -12.99 -14.45 -0.77
CA GLY A 351 -14.15 -15.14 -0.17
C GLY A 351 -15.47 -14.51 -0.60
N LYS A 352 -16.58 -15.27 -0.62
CA LYS A 352 -17.90 -14.79 -1.10
C LYS A 352 -18.30 -13.41 -0.53
N GLU A 353 -17.99 -13.14 0.74
CA GLU A 353 -18.31 -11.87 1.40
C GLU A 353 -17.43 -10.72 0.94
N GLU A 354 -16.16 -10.96 0.64
CA GLU A 354 -15.19 -9.99 0.12
C GLU A 354 -15.41 -9.71 -1.37
N VAL A 355 -15.84 -10.72 -2.14
CA VAL A 355 -16.33 -10.55 -3.52
C VAL A 355 -17.64 -9.77 -3.52
N VAL A 356 -18.58 -10.04 -2.61
CA VAL A 356 -19.80 -9.21 -2.54
C VAL A 356 -19.45 -7.77 -2.15
N ALA A 357 -18.55 -7.58 -1.19
CA ALA A 357 -18.10 -6.25 -0.77
C ALA A 357 -17.42 -5.47 -1.90
N SER A 358 -16.66 -6.13 -2.77
CA SER A 358 -15.94 -5.51 -3.89
C SER A 358 -16.86 -5.01 -5.01
N LEU A 359 -18.08 -5.57 -5.09
CA LEU A 359 -19.03 -5.23 -6.15
C LEU A 359 -20.04 -4.17 -5.71
N VAL A 360 -20.19 -3.88 -4.41
CA VAL A 360 -21.26 -3.01 -3.89
C VAL A 360 -20.79 -1.57 -3.73
N TYR A 361 -21.47 -0.65 -4.41
CA TYR A 361 -21.24 0.79 -4.35
C TYR A 361 -22.50 1.51 -3.87
N ILE A 362 -22.34 2.72 -3.33
CA ILE A 362 -23.46 3.58 -2.96
C ILE A 362 -23.52 4.81 -3.86
N TYR A 363 -24.70 5.26 -4.29
CA TYR A 363 -24.90 6.58 -4.90
C TYR A 363 -26.06 7.32 -4.22
N SER A 364 -25.74 8.40 -3.51
CA SER A 364 -26.71 9.13 -2.67
C SER A 364 -26.67 10.64 -2.88
N SER A 365 -27.74 11.34 -2.50
CA SER A 365 -27.75 12.80 -2.40
C SER A 365 -26.98 13.34 -1.18
N GLY A 366 -26.69 12.50 -0.18
CA GLY A 366 -25.83 12.86 0.95
C GLY A 366 -24.34 12.79 0.58
N SER A 367 -23.49 13.63 1.19
CA SER A 367 -22.05 13.65 0.91
C SER A 367 -21.39 12.33 1.24
N ARG A 368 -20.33 11.95 0.52
CA ARG A 368 -19.56 10.71 0.75
C ARG A 368 -19.19 10.49 2.22
N GLU A 369 -18.84 11.55 2.95
CA GLU A 369 -18.48 11.53 4.37
C GLU A 369 -19.69 11.16 5.24
N ALA A 370 -20.85 11.75 4.96
CA ALA A 370 -22.10 11.40 5.63
C ALA A 370 -22.48 9.93 5.39
N GLN A 371 -22.27 9.44 4.16
CA GLN A 371 -22.47 8.02 3.84
C GLN A 371 -21.53 7.13 4.67
N ARG A 372 -20.23 7.44 4.70
CA ARG A 372 -19.24 6.70 5.51
C ARG A 372 -19.57 6.71 7.00
N LEU A 373 -20.09 7.81 7.53
CA LEU A 373 -20.50 7.92 8.93
C LEU A 373 -21.73 7.05 9.23
N ILE A 374 -22.75 7.09 8.37
CA ILE A 374 -23.98 6.31 8.53
C ILE A 374 -23.69 4.81 8.50
N PHE A 375 -22.91 4.34 7.53
CA PHE A 375 -22.57 2.91 7.42
C PHE A 375 -21.53 2.46 8.45
N GLY A 376 -20.65 3.36 8.90
CA GLY A 376 -19.66 3.05 9.94
C GLY A 376 -20.25 2.92 11.35
N ASN A 377 -21.39 3.56 11.62
CA ASN A 377 -22.00 3.65 12.96
C ASN A 377 -23.42 3.07 13.01
N SER A 378 -23.67 1.96 12.30
CA SER A 378 -24.98 1.33 12.28
C SER A 378 -25.26 0.50 13.55
N ASN A 379 -26.53 0.19 13.80
CA ASN A 379 -26.95 -0.71 14.89
C ASN A 379 -26.49 -2.17 14.70
N TYR A 380 -25.91 -2.51 13.55
CA TYR A 380 -25.39 -3.83 13.22
C TYR A 380 -23.85 -3.85 13.15
N GLY A 381 -23.20 -2.80 13.65
CA GLY A 381 -21.75 -2.59 13.57
C GLY A 381 -21.34 -1.85 12.30
N ASP A 382 -20.03 -1.88 12.00
CA ASP A 382 -19.49 -1.22 10.81
C ASP A 382 -19.84 -2.03 9.55
N LEU A 383 -20.69 -1.45 8.70
CA LEU A 383 -21.14 -2.05 7.44
C LEU A 383 -20.25 -1.68 6.25
N ARG A 384 -19.28 -0.77 6.41
CA ARG A 384 -18.38 -0.35 5.32
C ARG A 384 -17.55 -1.51 4.76
N LYS A 385 -17.34 -2.56 5.55
CA LYS A 385 -16.70 -3.81 5.10
C LYS A 385 -17.44 -4.50 3.95
N TYR A 386 -18.70 -4.15 3.68
CA TYR A 386 -19.51 -4.69 2.59
C TYR A 386 -19.72 -3.70 1.43
N ILE A 387 -19.03 -2.54 1.45
CA ILE A 387 -19.21 -1.46 0.47
C ILE A 387 -17.83 -1.05 -0.06
N CYS A 388 -17.65 -1.14 -1.38
CA CYS A 388 -16.41 -0.82 -2.06
C CYS A 388 -16.20 0.69 -2.24
N GLY A 389 -17.28 1.45 -2.45
CA GLY A 389 -17.16 2.88 -2.71
C GLY A 389 -18.46 3.67 -2.58
N PHE A 390 -18.32 4.99 -2.54
CA PHE A 390 -19.42 5.94 -2.34
C PHE A 390 -19.36 7.02 -3.41
N PHE A 391 -20.48 7.23 -4.09
CA PHE A 391 -20.76 8.30 -5.03
C PHE A 391 -21.80 9.23 -4.40
N ASP A 392 -21.68 10.51 -4.69
CA ASP A 392 -22.66 11.53 -4.32
C ASP A 392 -22.96 12.45 -5.51
N THR A 393 -23.82 13.44 -5.29
CA THR A 393 -24.28 14.37 -6.34
C THR A 393 -23.18 15.23 -6.95
N THR A 394 -21.95 15.14 -6.44
CA THR A 394 -20.77 15.73 -7.05
C THR A 394 -20.50 15.11 -8.44
N VAL A 395 -20.89 13.86 -8.67
CA VAL A 395 -20.82 13.19 -9.99
C VAL A 395 -21.98 13.60 -10.93
N GLY A 396 -22.95 14.34 -10.39
CA GLY A 396 -24.11 14.83 -11.13
C GLY A 396 -25.43 14.54 -10.41
N ASN A 397 -26.53 15.09 -10.91
CA ASN A 397 -27.85 14.87 -10.33
C ASN A 397 -28.33 13.43 -10.59
N LYS A 398 -28.91 12.77 -9.58
CA LYS A 398 -29.43 11.39 -9.70
C LYS A 398 -30.56 11.22 -10.73
N ARG A 399 -31.14 12.32 -11.22
CA ARG A 399 -32.20 12.30 -12.25
C ARG A 399 -31.68 12.57 -13.67
N GLU A 400 -30.37 12.63 -13.85
CA GLU A 400 -29.73 12.92 -15.14
C GLU A 400 -28.92 11.71 -15.61
N ALA A 401 -29.12 11.30 -16.86
CA ALA A 401 -28.43 10.14 -17.43
C ALA A 401 -26.90 10.32 -17.44
N HIS A 402 -26.42 11.55 -17.60
CA HIS A 402 -24.99 11.85 -17.60
C HIS A 402 -24.29 11.42 -16.31
N SER A 403 -24.94 11.59 -15.15
CA SER A 403 -24.38 11.17 -13.86
C SER A 403 -24.06 9.68 -13.83
N TYR A 404 -24.93 8.85 -14.40
CA TYR A 404 -24.72 7.40 -14.47
C TYR A 404 -23.69 7.00 -15.52
N PHE A 405 -23.56 7.77 -16.60
CA PHE A 405 -22.46 7.62 -17.54
C PHE A 405 -21.11 7.88 -16.86
N GLU A 406 -20.98 8.98 -16.11
CA GLU A 406 -19.76 9.31 -15.35
C GLU A 406 -19.46 8.27 -14.26
N ILE A 407 -20.49 7.72 -13.60
CA ILE A 407 -20.33 6.59 -12.68
C ILE A 407 -19.79 5.36 -13.42
N SER A 408 -20.34 5.03 -14.60
CA SER A 408 -19.86 3.88 -15.38
C SER A 408 -18.39 4.00 -15.79
N GLN A 409 -17.96 5.22 -16.15
CA GLN A 409 -16.56 5.51 -16.46
C GLN A 409 -15.68 5.44 -15.21
N SER A 410 -16.14 6.00 -14.09
CA SER A 410 -15.45 5.95 -12.80
C SER A 410 -15.25 4.52 -12.30
N LEU A 411 -16.21 3.63 -12.53
CA LEU A 411 -16.14 2.22 -12.17
C LEU A 411 -15.31 1.39 -13.14
N GLY A 412 -14.96 1.92 -14.31
CA GLY A 412 -14.14 1.21 -15.30
C GLY A 412 -14.82 -0.03 -15.89
N VAL A 413 -16.15 -0.05 -15.97
CA VAL A 413 -16.89 -1.14 -16.62
C VAL A 413 -16.82 -1.01 -18.14
N ASP A 414 -16.77 -2.12 -18.86
CA ASP A 414 -16.68 -2.09 -20.34
C ASP A 414 -18.02 -1.67 -20.97
N LYS A 415 -19.13 -1.98 -20.29
CA LYS A 415 -20.48 -1.60 -20.71
C LYS A 415 -21.30 -1.15 -19.51
N PRO A 416 -22.07 -0.05 -19.60
CA PRO A 416 -22.94 0.40 -18.51
C PRO A 416 -23.94 -0.67 -18.04
N SER A 417 -24.33 -1.60 -18.92
CA SER A 417 -25.22 -2.73 -18.60
C SER A 417 -24.62 -3.75 -17.62
N GLU A 418 -23.32 -3.69 -17.33
CA GLU A 418 -22.66 -4.53 -16.32
C GLU A 418 -22.90 -4.03 -14.89
N ILE A 419 -23.50 -2.84 -14.74
CA ILE A 419 -23.89 -2.25 -13.46
C ILE A 419 -25.39 -2.49 -13.25
N LEU A 420 -25.72 -3.10 -12.11
CA LEU A 420 -27.09 -3.16 -11.60
C LEU A 420 -27.33 -2.01 -10.61
N PHE A 421 -28.19 -1.07 -10.96
CA PHE A 421 -28.61 0.02 -10.08
C PHE A 421 -29.94 -0.30 -9.38
N LEU A 422 -29.96 -0.14 -8.06
CA LEU A 422 -31.17 -0.24 -7.24
C LEU A 422 -31.53 1.14 -6.67
N THR A 423 -32.75 1.59 -6.95
CA THR A 423 -33.32 2.84 -6.46
C THR A 423 -34.79 2.65 -6.10
N ASP A 424 -35.32 3.44 -5.17
CA ASP A 424 -36.76 3.56 -4.93
C ASP A 424 -37.41 4.69 -5.73
N VAL A 425 -36.61 5.52 -6.42
CA VAL A 425 -37.09 6.70 -7.14
C VAL A 425 -37.22 6.42 -8.62
N TYR A 426 -38.45 6.55 -9.14
CA TYR A 426 -38.73 6.29 -10.56
C TYR A 426 -37.90 7.15 -11.53
N GLN A 427 -37.72 8.44 -11.25
CA GLN A 427 -36.94 9.33 -12.12
C GLN A 427 -35.46 8.95 -12.20
N GLU A 428 -34.90 8.43 -11.11
CA GLU A 428 -33.53 7.92 -11.08
C GLU A 428 -33.42 6.63 -11.92
N ALA A 429 -34.44 5.77 -11.83
CA ALA A 429 -34.49 4.55 -12.63
C ALA A 429 -34.53 4.84 -14.14
N VAL A 430 -35.30 5.85 -14.56
CA VAL A 430 -35.34 6.32 -15.95
C VAL A 430 -33.98 6.84 -16.41
N ALA A 431 -33.36 7.71 -15.62
CA ALA A 431 -32.06 8.29 -15.94
C ALA A 431 -30.94 7.24 -16.05
N ALA A 432 -30.89 6.30 -15.10
CA ALA A 432 -29.92 5.20 -15.14
C ALA A 432 -30.12 4.28 -16.35
N LYS A 433 -31.38 4.02 -16.71
CA LYS A 433 -31.71 3.19 -17.88
C LYS A 433 -31.32 3.85 -19.19
N GLU A 434 -31.54 5.16 -19.30
CA GLU A 434 -31.11 5.96 -20.45
C GLU A 434 -29.58 5.92 -20.63
N ALA A 435 -28.83 5.91 -19.52
CA ALA A 435 -27.38 5.73 -19.53
C ALA A 435 -26.92 4.29 -19.82
N GLY A 436 -27.84 3.34 -19.98
CA GLY A 436 -27.56 1.96 -20.36
C GLY A 436 -27.37 0.98 -19.20
N LEU A 437 -27.62 1.38 -17.95
CA LEU A 437 -27.53 0.50 -16.79
C LEU A 437 -28.69 -0.50 -16.75
N GLU A 438 -28.47 -1.61 -16.05
CA GLU A 438 -29.59 -2.45 -15.61
C GLU A 438 -30.18 -1.88 -14.32
N VAL A 439 -31.51 -1.81 -14.23
CA VAL A 439 -32.18 -1.09 -13.14
C VAL A 439 -33.28 -1.95 -12.54
N ILE A 440 -33.32 -2.02 -11.21
CA ILE A 440 -34.41 -2.61 -10.43
C ILE A 440 -34.93 -1.55 -9.45
N ILE A 441 -36.25 -1.40 -9.38
CA ILE A 441 -36.87 -0.49 -8.42
C ILE A 441 -37.17 -1.23 -7.10
N SER A 442 -36.69 -0.69 -5.98
CA SER A 442 -37.04 -1.18 -4.65
C SER A 442 -38.36 -0.58 -4.18
N VAL A 443 -39.34 -1.42 -3.89
CA VAL A 443 -40.66 -1.02 -3.41
C VAL A 443 -40.79 -1.40 -1.95
N ARG A 444 -40.64 -0.39 -1.08
CA ARG A 444 -40.78 -0.53 0.38
C ARG A 444 -41.92 0.35 0.91
N PRO A 445 -42.45 0.04 2.11
CA PRO A 445 -43.43 0.90 2.76
C PRO A 445 -42.88 2.33 2.95
N GLY A 446 -43.62 3.33 2.45
CA GLY A 446 -43.24 4.75 2.53
C GLY A 446 -42.62 5.32 1.24
N ASN A 447 -42.24 4.48 0.28
CA ASN A 447 -41.71 4.95 -1.00
C ASN A 447 -42.82 5.62 -1.83
N ALA A 448 -42.44 6.55 -2.71
CA ALA A 448 -43.38 7.21 -3.61
C ALA A 448 -44.08 6.18 -4.53
N PRO A 449 -45.37 6.38 -4.87
CA PRO A 449 -46.07 5.48 -5.76
C PRO A 449 -45.42 5.50 -7.15
N LEU A 450 -45.26 4.32 -7.75
CA LEU A 450 -44.77 4.18 -9.12
C LEU A 450 -45.91 4.43 -10.12
N PRO A 451 -45.60 4.88 -11.35
CA PRO A 451 -46.59 4.98 -12.43
C PRO A 451 -47.25 3.61 -12.70
N GLU A 452 -48.55 3.59 -13.03
CA GLU A 452 -49.31 2.34 -13.26
C GLU A 452 -48.71 1.43 -14.35
N LYS A 453 -47.98 2.02 -15.31
CA LYS A 453 -47.24 1.30 -16.35
C LYS A 453 -45.80 1.80 -16.37
N HIS A 454 -44.87 0.91 -16.03
CA HIS A 454 -43.44 1.13 -16.21
C HIS A 454 -42.75 -0.17 -16.63
N GLU A 455 -41.56 -0.04 -17.21
CA GLU A 455 -40.78 -1.18 -17.73
C GLU A 455 -39.81 -1.81 -16.72
N PHE A 456 -39.62 -1.18 -15.56
CA PHE A 456 -38.66 -1.65 -14.55
C PHE A 456 -39.14 -2.88 -13.77
N LYS A 457 -38.22 -3.83 -13.52
CA LYS A 457 -38.43 -4.90 -12.54
C LYS A 457 -38.50 -4.27 -11.14
N THR A 458 -39.44 -4.73 -10.32
CA THR A 458 -39.55 -4.30 -8.92
C THR A 458 -39.20 -5.41 -7.95
N VAL A 459 -38.61 -5.07 -6.82
CA VAL A 459 -38.33 -5.99 -5.71
C VAL A 459 -38.79 -5.40 -4.39
N LYS A 460 -39.10 -6.25 -3.41
CA LYS A 460 -39.48 -5.81 -2.06
C LYS A 460 -38.36 -6.08 -1.05
N SER A 461 -37.45 -6.99 -1.37
CA SER A 461 -36.30 -7.37 -0.57
C SER A 461 -35.07 -7.62 -1.44
N PHE A 462 -33.89 -7.53 -0.85
CA PHE A 462 -32.63 -7.95 -1.49
C PHE A 462 -32.61 -9.45 -1.81
N SER A 463 -33.42 -10.27 -1.14
CA SER A 463 -33.57 -11.70 -1.45
C SER A 463 -34.25 -11.99 -2.80
N ASP A 464 -34.84 -10.97 -3.44
CA ASP A 464 -35.54 -11.09 -4.73
C ASP A 464 -34.60 -10.84 -5.93
N ILE A 465 -33.31 -10.65 -5.65
CA ILE A 465 -32.22 -10.33 -6.58
C ILE A 465 -31.20 -11.46 -6.52
#